data_AF-A0A1Y4K020-F1
#
_entry.id   AF-A0A1Y4K020-F1
#
_cell.length_a   1.000
_cell.length_b   1.000
_cell.length_c   1.000
_cell.angle_alpha   90.00
_cell.angle_beta   90.00
_cell.angle_gamma   90.00
#
_symmetry.space_group_name_H-M   'P 1'
#
loop_
_entity.id
_entity.type
_entity.pdbx_description
1 polymer ?
#
loop_
_entity_poly.entity_id
_entity_poly.type
_entity_poly.pdbx_seq_one_letter_code
_entity_poly.pdbx_strand_id
1 'polypeptide(L)'
;MNDGNDWSWQDKDEIKMNITPYGGTTTEYTLTYQNGNWNNTALGEMTLPATVNAWWPNTNNASHEKFTYENVQDTWYQINGMADINGSMSQNTVDLYRRSDWMTTDVNTQITSSALSLNLKHRLCKVTVKIVGFEGWDTNPTMENIRFFGKDNNNLSGTATPSKYIDIIPLQITTTDNHTAYTAFISSYDYSGIYILPLMKFTIDSVDYIIYTPENIGNNGFLVSIQPHVS
;
A
#
# COMPACT_ATOMS: atom_id res chain seq x y z
N MET A 1 -1.86 -7.61 15.17
CA MET A 1 -2.15 -7.33 13.75
C MET A 1 -1.31 -8.31 12.95
N ASN A 2 -1.97 -9.29 12.31
CA ASN A 2 -1.30 -10.34 11.54
C ASN A 2 -1.18 -9.86 10.10
N ASP A 3 0.06 -9.68 9.63
CA ASP A 3 0.52 -9.53 8.24
C ASP A 3 -0.18 -8.52 7.28
N GLY A 4 -1.34 -7.94 7.56
CA GLY A 4 -2.10 -7.06 6.67
C GLY A 4 -3.14 -7.75 5.77
N ASN A 5 -3.37 -9.07 5.90
CA ASN A 5 -4.50 -9.75 5.26
C ASN A 5 -5.79 -9.65 6.09
N ASP A 6 -5.66 -9.56 7.41
CA ASP A 6 -6.77 -9.37 8.34
C ASP A 6 -6.76 -7.91 8.82
N TRP A 7 -7.70 -7.10 8.32
CA TRP A 7 -7.84 -5.72 8.78
C TRP A 7 -8.65 -5.63 10.07
N SER A 8 -8.11 -4.95 11.07
CA SER A 8 -8.83 -4.57 12.29
C SER A 8 -8.64 -3.09 12.54
N TRP A 9 -9.75 -2.35 12.57
CA TRP A 9 -9.77 -0.91 12.87
C TRP A 9 -9.17 -0.63 14.25
N GLN A 10 -8.38 0.43 14.32
CA GLN A 10 -7.75 0.93 15.55
C GLN A 10 -8.37 2.25 15.95
N ASP A 11 -8.33 2.55 17.25
CA ASP A 11 -8.74 3.86 17.73
C ASP A 11 -8.00 4.97 16.98
N LYS A 12 -8.77 5.99 16.57
CA LYS A 12 -8.36 7.12 15.74
C LYS A 12 -8.10 6.80 14.27
N ASP A 13 -8.48 5.61 13.79
CA ASP A 13 -8.60 5.41 12.34
C ASP A 13 -9.71 6.28 11.79
N GLU A 14 -9.45 6.92 10.65
CA GLU A 14 -10.35 7.89 10.04
C GLU A 14 -10.65 7.53 8.59
N ILE A 15 -11.93 7.38 8.27
CA ILE A 15 -12.42 7.22 6.90
C ILE A 15 -12.98 8.56 6.46
N LYS A 16 -12.51 9.06 5.33
CA LYS A 16 -13.05 10.25 4.70
C LYS A 16 -14.05 9.86 3.61
N MET A 17 -15.11 10.65 3.46
CA MET A 17 -16.25 10.30 2.62
C MET A 17 -16.83 11.53 1.93
N ASN A 18 -17.20 11.36 0.67
CA ASN A 18 -18.08 12.27 -0.05
C ASN A 18 -19.44 11.61 -0.21
N ILE A 19 -20.49 12.20 0.34
CA ILE A 19 -21.85 11.67 0.24
C ILE A 19 -22.74 12.64 -0.54
N THR A 20 -23.49 12.13 -1.49
CA THR A 20 -24.46 12.86 -2.32
C THR A 20 -25.86 12.34 -2.02
N PRO A 21 -26.69 13.10 -1.28
CA PRO A 21 -28.09 12.75 -1.02
C PRO A 21 -28.95 12.76 -2.30
N TYR A 22 -30.11 12.12 -2.26
CA TYR A 22 -31.09 12.21 -3.35
C TYR A 22 -31.50 13.68 -3.59
N GLY A 23 -31.25 14.18 -4.81
CA GLY A 23 -31.55 15.57 -5.17
C GLY A 23 -30.72 16.62 -4.42
N GLY A 24 -29.68 16.21 -3.71
CA GLY A 24 -28.82 17.08 -2.89
C GLY A 24 -27.45 17.34 -3.51
N THR A 25 -26.64 18.09 -2.78
CA THR A 25 -25.24 18.36 -3.14
C THR A 25 -24.29 17.42 -2.39
N THR A 26 -23.18 17.09 -3.02
CA THR A 26 -22.12 16.31 -2.37
C THR A 26 -21.54 17.08 -1.18
N THR A 27 -21.49 16.42 -0.02
CA THR A 27 -20.89 16.94 1.21
C THR A 27 -19.82 15.99 1.70
N GLU A 28 -18.75 16.54 2.25
CA GLU A 28 -17.62 15.80 2.80
C GLU A 28 -17.84 15.50 4.30
N TYR A 29 -17.50 14.28 4.72
CA TYR A 29 -17.61 13.82 6.09
C TYR A 29 -16.39 12.98 6.48
N THR A 30 -16.10 12.92 7.78
CA THR A 30 -15.08 12.03 8.36
C THR A 30 -15.72 11.13 9.41
N LEU A 31 -15.53 9.81 9.29
CA LEU A 31 -15.81 8.85 10.35
C LEU A 31 -14.53 8.61 11.15
N THR A 32 -14.61 8.62 12.46
CA THR A 32 -13.49 8.29 13.36
C THR A 32 -13.83 7.05 14.18
N TYR A 33 -12.95 6.05 14.15
CA TYR A 33 -13.09 4.84 14.95
C TYR A 33 -12.65 5.10 16.38
N GLN A 34 -13.47 4.75 17.36
CA GLN A 34 -13.16 4.90 18.77
C GLN A 34 -13.95 3.87 19.61
N ASN A 35 -13.25 3.16 20.49
CA ASN A 35 -13.84 2.21 21.44
C ASN A 35 -14.76 1.18 20.77
N GLY A 36 -14.33 0.59 19.65
CA GLY A 36 -15.11 -0.42 18.94
C GLY A 36 -16.18 0.11 17.99
N ASN A 37 -16.37 1.43 17.90
CA ASN A 37 -17.49 2.06 17.17
C ASN A 37 -17.01 3.16 16.22
N TRP A 38 -17.72 3.35 15.12
CA TRP A 38 -17.53 4.48 14.21
C TRP A 38 -18.38 5.66 14.65
N ASN A 39 -17.72 6.80 14.86
CA ASN A 39 -18.36 8.03 15.31
C ASN A 39 -18.25 9.13 14.25
N ASN A 40 -19.23 10.01 14.24
CA ASN A 40 -19.24 11.23 13.45
C ASN A 40 -20.01 12.31 14.21
N THR A 41 -19.52 13.55 14.20
CA THR A 41 -20.16 14.66 14.90
C THR A 41 -21.00 15.58 13.99
N ALA A 42 -20.96 15.35 12.67
CA ALA A 42 -21.48 16.24 11.64
C ALA A 42 -22.40 15.57 10.59
N LEU A 43 -22.63 14.26 10.66
CA LEU A 43 -23.58 13.55 9.79
C LEU A 43 -25.01 14.00 10.14
N GLY A 44 -25.54 14.94 9.35
CA GLY A 44 -26.90 15.45 9.47
C GLY A 44 -27.95 14.53 8.83
N GLU A 45 -29.20 15.01 8.81
CA GLU A 45 -30.29 14.32 8.12
C GLU A 45 -30.02 14.23 6.60
N MET A 46 -30.33 13.08 6.01
CA MET A 46 -30.04 12.79 4.61
C MET A 46 -31.23 12.15 3.91
N THR A 47 -31.57 12.67 2.72
CA THR A 47 -32.56 12.04 1.85
C THR A 47 -31.94 10.86 1.11
N LEU A 48 -32.51 9.68 1.31
CA LEU A 48 -32.14 8.44 0.62
C LEU A 48 -32.97 8.25 -0.66
N PRO A 49 -32.48 7.48 -1.66
CA PRO A 49 -31.15 6.87 -1.71
C PRO A 49 -30.05 7.91 -1.90
N ALA A 50 -28.89 7.69 -1.29
CA ALA A 50 -27.70 8.53 -1.47
C ALA A 50 -26.58 7.73 -2.14
N THR A 51 -25.53 8.40 -2.59
CA THR A 51 -24.29 7.74 -3.04
C THR A 51 -23.11 8.18 -2.21
N VAL A 52 -22.16 7.29 -1.96
CA VAL A 52 -20.94 7.56 -1.19
C VAL A 52 -19.69 7.09 -1.94
N ASN A 53 -18.65 7.93 -1.85
CA ASN A 53 -17.28 7.64 -2.20
C ASN A 53 -16.45 7.77 -0.93
N ALA A 54 -16.03 6.64 -0.34
CA ALA A 54 -15.28 6.61 0.92
C ALA A 54 -13.88 6.05 0.73
N TRP A 55 -12.92 6.56 1.52
CA TRP A 55 -11.53 6.15 1.46
C TRP A 55 -10.84 6.19 2.81
N TRP A 56 -9.81 5.35 2.92
CA TRP A 56 -8.90 5.28 4.04
C TRP A 56 -7.46 5.13 3.51
N PRO A 57 -6.45 5.76 4.14
CA PRO A 57 -6.55 6.62 5.31
C PRO A 57 -7.08 8.03 4.97
N ASN A 58 -7.60 8.74 5.98
CA ASN A 58 -7.86 10.18 5.90
C ASN A 58 -6.55 10.99 6.01
N THR A 59 -5.82 11.11 4.91
CA THR A 59 -4.57 11.88 4.81
C THR A 59 -4.58 12.76 3.57
N ASN A 60 -3.69 13.76 3.51
CA ASN A 60 -3.65 14.72 2.40
C ASN A 60 -3.22 14.09 1.05
N ASN A 61 -2.55 12.95 1.11
CA ASN A 61 -2.05 12.20 -0.03
C ASN A 61 -3.00 11.10 -0.53
N ALA A 62 -4.19 10.97 0.09
CA ALA A 62 -5.20 9.96 -0.25
C ALA A 62 -6.55 10.60 -0.56
N SER A 63 -7.17 10.12 -1.64
CA SER A 63 -8.57 10.37 -2.00
C SER A 63 -9.26 9.06 -2.35
N HIS A 64 -10.54 9.13 -2.74
CA HIS A 64 -11.24 7.97 -3.28
C HIS A 64 -10.68 7.51 -4.63
N GLU A 65 -10.10 8.41 -5.42
CA GLU A 65 -9.63 8.14 -6.78
C GLU A 65 -8.12 7.92 -6.86
N LYS A 66 -7.35 8.47 -5.92
CA LYS A 66 -5.89 8.51 -5.99
C LYS A 66 -5.22 8.35 -4.62
N PHE A 67 -4.05 7.71 -4.65
CA PHE A 67 -3.10 7.69 -3.55
C PHE A 67 -1.69 8.00 -4.06
N THR A 68 -0.93 8.75 -3.26
CA THR A 68 0.51 8.98 -3.47
C THR A 68 1.23 8.65 -2.18
N TYR A 69 2.38 7.97 -2.20
CA TYR A 69 3.14 7.76 -0.97
C TYR A 69 3.59 9.11 -0.38
N GLU A 70 3.55 9.22 0.95
CA GLU A 70 4.18 10.32 1.69
C GLU A 70 5.70 10.12 1.70
N ASN A 71 6.34 10.42 0.57
CA ASN A 71 7.77 10.17 0.43
C ASN A 71 8.61 11.33 0.97
N VAL A 72 9.73 10.99 1.60
CA VAL A 72 10.81 11.95 1.79
C VAL A 72 11.52 12.03 0.46
N GLN A 73 11.38 13.17 -0.23
CA GLN A 73 12.11 13.39 -1.47
C GLN A 73 13.61 13.42 -1.16
N ASP A 74 14.31 12.38 -1.58
CA ASP A 74 15.76 12.32 -1.57
C ASP A 74 16.28 12.68 -2.97
N THR A 75 17.60 12.84 -3.06
CA THR A 75 18.34 12.86 -4.31
C THR A 75 17.97 11.67 -5.19
N TRP A 76 17.83 11.95 -6.49
CA TRP A 76 17.59 10.93 -7.48
C TRP A 76 18.79 9.97 -7.53
N TYR A 77 18.53 8.67 -7.44
CA TYR A 77 19.54 7.65 -7.67
C TYR A 77 19.03 6.59 -8.63
N GLN A 78 19.96 6.04 -9.41
CA GLN A 78 19.66 4.96 -10.34
C GLN A 78 19.95 3.63 -9.69
N ILE A 79 19.04 2.67 -9.85
CA ILE A 79 19.34 1.28 -9.54
C ILE A 79 19.82 0.62 -10.83
N ASN A 80 21.09 0.20 -10.83
CA ASN A 80 21.76 -0.46 -11.94
C ASN A 80 21.66 0.28 -13.29
N GLY A 81 21.47 1.61 -13.28
CA GLY A 81 21.31 2.42 -14.49
C GLY A 81 19.95 2.29 -15.19
N MET A 82 18.95 1.67 -14.55
CA MET A 82 17.70 1.25 -15.21
C MET A 82 16.48 2.10 -14.83
N ALA A 83 16.40 2.57 -13.58
CA ALA A 83 15.24 3.31 -13.07
C ALA A 83 15.67 4.44 -12.13
N ASP A 84 15.12 5.63 -12.35
CA ASP A 84 15.31 6.80 -11.50
C ASP A 84 14.38 6.71 -10.28
N ILE A 85 14.96 6.49 -9.09
CA ILE A 85 14.23 6.48 -7.82
C ILE A 85 14.13 7.90 -7.27
N ASN A 86 12.92 8.33 -6.92
CA ASN A 86 12.64 9.65 -6.36
C ASN A 86 12.13 9.53 -4.92
N GLY A 87 13.08 9.39 -4.00
CA GLY A 87 12.82 9.39 -2.57
C GLY A 87 12.41 8.04 -2.00
N SER A 88 12.11 8.08 -0.70
CA SER A 88 11.85 6.92 0.13
C SER A 88 10.55 7.06 0.91
N MET A 89 9.86 5.94 1.13
CA MET A 89 8.71 5.84 2.03
C MET A 89 9.01 4.78 3.09
N SER A 90 8.76 5.11 4.36
CA SER A 90 8.90 4.15 5.44
C SER A 90 7.59 3.43 5.74
N GLN A 91 7.64 2.10 5.76
CA GLN A 91 6.62 1.21 6.30
C GLN A 91 7.19 0.35 7.44
N ASN A 92 8.32 0.75 8.03
CA ASN A 92 9.11 -0.09 8.94
C ASN A 92 8.55 -0.26 10.36
N THR A 93 7.40 0.34 10.66
CA THR A 93 6.65 0.14 11.90
C THR A 93 5.23 -0.31 11.58
N VAL A 94 4.58 -1.00 12.51
CA VAL A 94 3.18 -1.46 12.33
C VAL A 94 2.25 -0.29 11.98
N ASP A 95 2.44 0.87 12.60
CA ASP A 95 1.62 2.07 12.34
C ASP A 95 1.86 2.68 10.97
N LEU A 96 3.10 2.72 10.49
CA LEU A 96 3.42 3.23 9.15
C LEU A 96 3.00 2.24 8.06
N TYR A 97 3.21 0.95 8.29
CA TYR A 97 2.77 -0.13 7.40
C TYR A 97 1.27 -0.09 7.20
N ARG A 98 0.48 -0.08 8.28
CA ARG A 98 -0.98 -0.05 8.18
C ARG A 98 -1.44 1.21 7.45
N ARG A 99 -0.92 2.40 7.81
CA ARG A 99 -1.31 3.70 7.19
C ARG A 99 -0.95 3.80 5.72
N SER A 100 -0.12 2.91 5.22
CA SER A 100 0.19 2.85 3.79
C SER A 100 -0.83 2.04 2.99
N ASP A 101 -1.78 1.35 3.62
CA ASP A 101 -2.77 0.50 2.96
C ASP A 101 -3.97 1.31 2.45
N TRP A 102 -3.89 1.83 1.22
CA TRP A 102 -5.00 2.59 0.65
C TRP A 102 -6.20 1.71 0.32
N MET A 103 -7.36 2.05 0.91
CA MET A 103 -8.62 1.34 0.70
C MET A 103 -9.73 2.31 0.29
N THR A 104 -10.60 1.89 -0.63
CA THR A 104 -11.75 2.70 -1.05
C THR A 104 -12.99 1.85 -1.29
N THR A 105 -14.18 2.46 -1.19
CA THR A 105 -15.42 1.85 -1.69
C THR A 105 -15.38 1.73 -3.22
N ASP A 106 -16.39 1.09 -3.81
CA ASP A 106 -16.65 1.28 -5.23
C ASP A 106 -17.20 2.69 -5.49
N VAL A 107 -17.00 3.18 -6.72
CA VAL A 107 -17.46 4.50 -7.14
C VAL A 107 -18.98 4.57 -7.06
N ASN A 108 -19.48 5.62 -6.41
CA ASN A 108 -20.89 5.94 -6.18
C ASN A 108 -21.66 4.78 -5.53
N THR A 109 -21.06 4.16 -4.51
CA THR A 109 -21.71 3.11 -3.70
C THR A 109 -23.04 3.63 -3.16
N GLN A 110 -24.14 2.91 -3.38
CA GLN A 110 -25.47 3.35 -2.94
C GLN A 110 -25.68 3.16 -1.43
N ILE A 111 -26.30 4.15 -0.80
CA ILE A 111 -26.85 4.07 0.55
C ILE A 111 -28.37 4.04 0.42
N THR A 112 -28.99 2.93 0.81
CA THR A 112 -30.44 2.72 0.69
C THR A 112 -31.14 2.56 2.05
N SER A 113 -30.37 2.52 3.14
CA SER A 113 -30.86 2.37 4.51
C SER A 113 -30.33 3.46 5.42
N SER A 114 -31.02 3.66 6.54
CA SER A 114 -30.58 4.56 7.61
C SER A 114 -29.31 4.09 8.31
N ALA A 115 -29.00 2.79 8.27
CA ALA A 115 -27.71 2.26 8.70
C ALA A 115 -26.69 2.39 7.55
N LEU A 116 -25.57 3.06 7.81
CA LEU A 116 -24.44 3.15 6.89
C LEU A 116 -23.55 1.92 7.05
N SER A 117 -23.42 1.13 5.98
CA SER A 117 -22.48 0.01 5.90
C SER A 117 -21.62 0.18 4.65
N LEU A 118 -20.30 0.21 4.83
CA LEU A 118 -19.33 0.44 3.77
C LEU A 118 -18.43 -0.77 3.63
N ASN A 119 -18.20 -1.19 2.39
CA ASN A 119 -17.19 -2.19 2.06
C ASN A 119 -16.02 -1.49 1.37
N LEU A 120 -14.89 -1.38 2.07
CA LEU A 120 -13.66 -0.83 1.50
C LEU A 120 -12.80 -1.95 0.94
N LYS A 121 -12.23 -1.73 -0.24
CA LYS A 121 -11.34 -2.66 -0.93
C LYS A 121 -9.92 -2.12 -0.91
N HIS A 122 -8.95 -2.97 -0.60
CA HIS A 122 -7.53 -2.68 -0.78
C HIS A 122 -7.24 -2.33 -2.24
N ARG A 123 -6.49 -1.25 -2.44
CA ARG A 123 -6.13 -0.73 -3.75
C ARG A 123 -4.65 -0.91 -4.07
N LEU A 124 -3.84 -1.36 -3.12
CA LEU A 124 -2.40 -1.62 -3.31
C LEU A 124 -2.10 -3.12 -3.31
N CYS A 125 -0.91 -3.48 -3.79
CA CYS A 125 -0.41 -4.85 -3.73
C CYS A 125 0.41 -5.04 -2.46
N LYS A 126 0.12 -6.08 -1.68
CA LYS A 126 0.99 -6.53 -0.60
C LYS A 126 2.07 -7.46 -1.16
N VAL A 127 3.32 -7.16 -0.85
CA VAL A 127 4.46 -8.04 -1.14
C VAL A 127 5.06 -8.51 0.17
N THR A 128 5.36 -9.80 0.26
CA THR A 128 6.08 -10.38 1.39
C THR A 128 7.21 -11.26 0.88
N VAL A 129 8.43 -10.97 1.32
CA VAL A 129 9.62 -11.79 1.04
C VAL A 129 10.06 -12.46 2.33
N LYS A 130 10.08 -13.80 2.33
CA LYS A 130 10.52 -14.62 3.46
C LYS A 130 11.93 -15.14 3.22
N ILE A 131 12.82 -14.93 4.18
CA ILE A 131 14.20 -15.43 4.13
C ILE A 131 14.25 -16.79 4.83
N VAL A 132 14.50 -17.86 4.07
CA VAL A 132 14.46 -19.25 4.57
C VAL A 132 15.82 -19.82 4.95
N GLY A 133 16.91 -19.14 4.60
CA GLY A 133 18.27 -19.55 4.91
C GLY A 133 19.30 -18.80 4.08
N PHE A 134 20.58 -18.99 4.42
CA PHE A 134 21.72 -18.44 3.70
C PHE A 134 22.66 -19.60 3.35
N GLU A 135 22.87 -19.83 2.06
CA GLU A 135 23.80 -20.87 1.59
C GLU A 135 25.18 -20.27 1.37
N GLY A 136 26.22 -20.91 1.91
CA GLY A 136 27.61 -20.47 1.74
C GLY A 136 28.16 -19.56 2.84
N TRP A 137 27.38 -19.28 3.89
CA TRP A 137 27.85 -18.61 5.10
C TRP A 137 27.93 -19.58 6.28
N ASP A 138 29.00 -19.49 7.08
CA ASP A 138 29.18 -20.28 8.30
C ASP A 138 28.17 -19.92 9.40
N THR A 139 27.68 -18.68 9.39
CA THR A 139 26.61 -18.15 10.26
C THR A 139 25.69 -17.26 9.46
N ASN A 140 24.40 -17.19 9.82
CA ASN A 140 23.45 -16.29 9.15
C ASN A 140 24.00 -14.85 9.15
N PRO A 141 24.27 -14.25 7.98
CA PRO A 141 24.72 -12.87 7.89
C PRO A 141 23.60 -11.90 8.30
N THR A 142 24.01 -10.70 8.68
CA THR A 142 23.08 -9.58 8.90
C THR A 142 22.70 -8.97 7.56
N MET A 143 21.40 -8.88 7.29
CA MET A 143 20.87 -8.11 6.18
C MET A 143 20.61 -6.67 6.61
N GLU A 144 21.09 -5.72 5.83
CA GLU A 144 20.92 -4.28 6.05
C GLU A 144 20.28 -3.61 4.82
N ASN A 145 19.89 -2.34 4.95
CA ASN A 145 19.38 -1.50 3.85
C ASN A 145 18.28 -2.16 3.00
N ILE A 146 17.39 -2.92 3.63
CA ILE A 146 16.29 -3.59 2.94
C ILE A 146 15.36 -2.54 2.30
N ARG A 147 15.11 -2.65 1.00
CA ARG A 147 14.22 -1.79 0.22
C ARG A 147 13.37 -2.63 -0.73
N PHE A 148 12.08 -2.32 -0.83
CA PHE A 148 11.24 -2.71 -1.96
C PHE A 148 11.08 -1.54 -2.92
N PHE A 149 10.73 -1.81 -4.17
CA PHE A 149 10.54 -0.77 -5.17
C PHE A 149 9.14 -0.83 -5.80
N GLY A 150 8.60 0.33 -6.12
CA GLY A 150 7.32 0.46 -6.79
C GLY A 150 7.14 1.84 -7.40
N LYS A 151 5.95 2.10 -7.93
CA LYS A 151 5.54 3.44 -8.37
C LYS A 151 5.10 4.28 -7.17
N ASP A 152 5.38 5.58 -7.22
CA ASP A 152 5.09 6.55 -6.14
C ASP A 152 3.60 6.86 -5.97
N ASN A 153 2.75 6.43 -6.90
CA ASN A 153 1.31 6.68 -6.87
C ASN A 153 0.48 5.51 -7.40
N ASN A 154 -0.81 5.57 -7.12
CA ASN A 154 -1.83 4.70 -7.68
C ASN A 154 -3.13 5.47 -7.94
N ASN A 155 -3.80 5.22 -9.07
CA ASN A 155 -5.04 5.88 -9.45
C ASN A 155 -6.07 4.83 -9.92
N LEU A 156 -7.34 4.97 -9.54
CA LEU A 156 -8.40 4.06 -9.98
C LEU A 156 -8.70 4.12 -11.49
N SER A 157 -8.39 5.25 -12.14
CA SER A 157 -8.65 5.43 -13.58
C SER A 157 -7.66 4.70 -14.49
N GLY A 158 -6.58 4.13 -13.93
CA GLY A 158 -5.51 3.51 -14.72
C GLY A 158 -4.73 4.50 -15.62
N THR A 159 -5.05 5.80 -15.60
CA THR A 159 -4.31 6.80 -16.38
C THR A 159 -2.97 7.11 -15.72
N ALA A 160 -1.90 6.86 -16.46
CA ALA A 160 -0.54 7.20 -16.08
C ALA A 160 -0.36 8.73 -16.04
N THR A 161 -0.43 9.32 -14.85
CA THR A 161 0.49 10.42 -14.56
C THR A 161 1.91 9.89 -14.66
N PRO A 162 2.93 10.68 -15.04
CA PRO A 162 4.31 10.21 -15.03
C PRO A 162 4.66 9.80 -13.59
N SER A 163 4.54 8.50 -13.32
CA SER A 163 4.75 7.89 -12.02
C SER A 163 6.24 7.69 -11.86
N LYS A 164 6.82 8.33 -10.84
CA LYS A 164 8.21 8.13 -10.49
C LYS A 164 8.33 6.83 -9.71
N TYR A 165 9.52 6.24 -9.70
CA TYR A 165 9.79 5.11 -8.81
C TYR A 165 10.12 5.61 -7.41
N ILE A 166 9.80 4.79 -6.43
CA ILE A 166 10.05 5.05 -5.03
C ILE A 166 10.68 3.82 -4.39
N ASP A 167 11.57 4.02 -3.43
CA ASP A 167 11.99 2.95 -2.53
C ASP A 167 11.12 2.91 -1.26
N ILE A 168 10.85 1.70 -0.79
CA ILE A 168 9.95 1.45 0.33
C ILE A 168 10.74 0.67 1.36
N ILE A 169 10.89 1.24 2.56
CA ILE A 169 11.51 0.56 3.70
C ILE A 169 10.44 -0.36 4.30
N PRO A 170 10.55 -1.69 4.16
CA PRO A 170 9.46 -2.59 4.54
C PRO A 170 9.37 -2.79 6.06
N LEU A 171 8.24 -3.31 6.50
CA LEU A 171 8.07 -3.85 7.85
C LEU A 171 8.79 -5.20 7.94
N GLN A 172 9.70 -5.33 8.90
CA GLN A 172 10.24 -6.64 9.28
C GLN A 172 9.24 -7.35 10.20
N ILE A 173 8.93 -8.60 9.87
CA ILE A 173 8.06 -9.48 10.65
C ILE A 173 8.74 -10.83 10.88
N THR A 174 8.35 -11.51 11.95
CA THR A 174 8.69 -12.93 12.15
C THR A 174 7.49 -13.77 11.75
N THR A 175 7.72 -14.74 10.87
CA THR A 175 6.66 -15.65 10.39
C THR A 175 6.34 -16.73 11.44
N THR A 176 5.22 -17.44 11.25
CA THR A 176 4.78 -18.52 12.15
C THR A 176 5.75 -19.70 12.21
N ASP A 177 6.54 -19.90 11.15
CA ASP A 177 7.63 -20.88 11.07
C ASP A 177 8.99 -20.30 11.51
N ASN A 178 8.98 -19.17 12.23
CA ASN A 178 10.14 -18.52 12.85
C ASN A 178 11.24 -18.06 11.88
N HIS A 179 10.85 -17.67 10.66
CA HIS A 179 11.73 -17.00 9.70
C HIS A 179 11.55 -15.49 9.75
N THR A 180 12.59 -14.76 9.35
CA THR A 180 12.48 -13.33 9.08
C THR A 180 11.79 -13.13 7.73
N ALA A 181 10.79 -12.26 7.71
CA ALA A 181 10.18 -11.79 6.47
C ALA A 181 10.08 -10.26 6.45
N TYR A 182 10.00 -9.71 5.25
CA TYR A 182 9.84 -8.29 5.00
C TYR A 182 8.56 -8.10 4.20
N THR A 183 7.69 -7.20 4.65
CA THR A 183 6.39 -6.95 4.02
C THR A 183 6.16 -5.47 3.76
N ALA A 184 5.56 -5.14 2.62
CA ALA A 184 5.17 -3.77 2.29
C ALA A 184 3.96 -3.74 1.35
N PHE A 185 3.23 -2.63 1.36
CA PHE A 185 2.26 -2.28 0.33
C PHE A 185 2.96 -1.48 -0.78
N ILE A 186 2.87 -1.96 -2.02
CA ILE A 186 3.40 -1.32 -3.23
C ILE A 186 2.26 -0.96 -4.18
N SER A 187 2.48 0.01 -5.08
CA SER A 187 1.50 0.36 -6.12
C SER A 187 1.11 -0.86 -6.97
N SER A 188 -0.19 -1.01 -7.22
CA SER A 188 -0.79 -2.09 -8.02
C SER A 188 -0.79 -1.82 -9.52
N TYR A 189 -0.20 -0.69 -9.95
CA TYR A 189 -0.22 -0.28 -11.35
C TYR A 189 0.61 -1.24 -12.21
N ASP A 190 0.15 -1.43 -13.46
CA ASP A 190 0.78 -2.33 -14.43
C ASP A 190 2.29 -2.00 -14.61
N TYR A 191 3.12 -3.04 -14.50
CA TYR A 191 4.55 -3.00 -14.77
C TYR A 191 4.85 -3.29 -16.25
N SER A 192 3.83 -3.33 -17.12
CA SER A 192 3.96 -3.58 -18.56
C SER A 192 4.98 -2.64 -19.22
N GLY A 193 5.98 -3.22 -19.88
CA GLY A 193 6.97 -2.50 -20.69
C GLY A 193 8.14 -1.89 -19.93
N ILE A 194 8.33 -2.22 -18.65
CA ILE A 194 9.42 -1.68 -17.84
C ILE A 194 10.60 -2.65 -17.82
N TYR A 195 11.76 -2.14 -18.19
CA TYR A 195 13.06 -2.72 -17.89
C TYR A 195 13.15 -3.05 -16.39
N ILE A 196 13.05 -4.34 -16.08
CA ILE A 196 12.97 -5.00 -14.76
C ILE A 196 13.27 -4.08 -13.56
N LEU A 197 12.26 -3.41 -13.00
CA LEU A 197 12.39 -2.81 -11.68
C LEU A 197 12.61 -3.96 -10.68
N PRO A 198 13.66 -3.93 -9.86
CA PRO A 198 13.86 -4.97 -8.88
C PRO A 198 12.73 -4.97 -7.86
N LEU A 199 12.39 -6.15 -7.35
CA LEU A 199 11.42 -6.28 -6.26
C LEU A 199 12.00 -5.76 -4.96
N MET A 200 13.23 -6.18 -4.67
CA MET A 200 13.90 -5.97 -3.40
C MET A 200 15.39 -5.74 -3.60
N LYS A 201 15.96 -4.85 -2.79
CA LYS A 201 17.40 -4.67 -2.59
C LYS A 201 17.70 -4.85 -1.10
N PHE A 202 18.87 -5.40 -0.81
CA PHE A 202 19.42 -5.45 0.54
C PHE A 202 20.95 -5.48 0.48
N THR A 203 21.61 -5.20 1.60
CA THR A 203 23.06 -5.23 1.72
C THR A 203 23.47 -6.36 2.68
N ILE A 204 24.46 -7.16 2.32
CA ILE A 204 25.15 -8.12 3.21
C ILE A 204 26.65 -7.84 3.07
N ASP A 205 27.38 -7.70 4.18
CA ASP A 205 28.84 -7.52 4.18
C ASP A 205 29.32 -6.39 3.25
N SER A 206 28.59 -5.27 3.22
CA SER A 206 28.83 -4.12 2.32
C SER A 206 28.64 -4.38 0.82
N VAL A 207 28.07 -5.53 0.45
CA VAL A 207 27.70 -5.88 -0.92
C VAL A 207 26.19 -5.75 -1.09
N ASP A 208 25.77 -5.01 -2.11
CA ASP A 208 24.37 -4.89 -2.46
C ASP A 208 23.91 -6.10 -3.28
N TYR A 209 22.80 -6.68 -2.87
CA TYR A 209 22.11 -7.77 -3.54
C TYR A 209 20.74 -7.30 -4.01
N ILE A 210 20.35 -7.78 -5.19
CA ILE A 210 19.09 -7.41 -5.82
C ILE A 210 18.30 -8.68 -6.14
N ILE A 211 17.01 -8.66 -5.79
CA ILE A 211 16.03 -9.67 -6.17
C ILE A 211 15.15 -9.05 -7.25
N TYR A 212 15.21 -9.61 -8.44
CA TYR A 212 14.30 -9.27 -9.53
C TYR A 212 13.02 -10.10 -9.44
N THR A 213 11.89 -9.49 -9.80
CA THR A 213 10.72 -10.27 -10.21
C THR A 213 10.88 -10.68 -11.67
N PRO A 214 10.35 -11.84 -12.09
CA PRO A 214 10.15 -12.13 -13.51
C PRO A 214 9.18 -11.10 -14.11
N GLU A 215 9.22 -10.95 -15.44
CA GLU A 215 8.52 -9.92 -16.24
C GLU A 215 7.01 -9.75 -15.97
N ASN A 216 6.37 -10.67 -15.26
CA ASN A 216 5.00 -10.56 -14.79
C ASN A 216 4.89 -10.88 -13.28
N ILE A 217 4.64 -9.85 -12.48
CA ILE A 217 4.32 -9.96 -11.04
C ILE A 217 2.87 -10.44 -10.85
N GLY A 218 2.01 -10.32 -11.86
CA GLY A 218 0.64 -10.82 -11.82
C GLY A 218 -0.20 -10.33 -12.99
N ASN A 219 -1.39 -10.91 -13.15
CA ASN A 219 -2.41 -10.44 -14.09
C ASN A 219 -3.69 -10.18 -13.29
N ASN A 220 -4.27 -8.98 -13.38
CA ASN A 220 -5.48 -8.59 -12.62
C ASN A 220 -5.37 -8.76 -11.08
N GLY A 221 -4.23 -8.44 -10.47
CA GLY A 221 -4.09 -8.40 -9.01
C GLY A 221 -3.75 -9.72 -8.32
N PHE A 222 -3.33 -10.76 -9.05
CA PHE A 222 -2.86 -12.03 -8.47
C PHE A 222 -1.37 -12.26 -8.71
N LEU A 223 -0.60 -12.43 -7.64
CA LEU A 223 0.81 -12.85 -7.68
C LEU A 223 0.92 -14.32 -8.10
N VAL A 224 1.69 -14.60 -9.15
CA VAL A 224 2.09 -15.97 -9.53
C VAL A 224 3.37 -16.34 -8.76
N SER A 225 3.53 -17.59 -8.34
CA SER A 225 4.74 -18.11 -7.69
C SER A 225 6.01 -17.70 -8.45
N ILE A 226 6.97 -17.11 -7.74
CA ILE A 226 8.23 -16.58 -8.29
C ILE A 226 9.41 -17.42 -7.79
N GLN A 227 10.29 -17.82 -8.69
CA GLN A 227 11.66 -18.27 -8.37
C GLN A 227 12.57 -17.03 -8.46
N PRO A 228 13.08 -16.50 -7.34
CA PRO A 228 13.97 -15.34 -7.38
C PRO A 228 15.32 -15.72 -8.00
N HIS A 229 15.84 -14.87 -8.88
CA HIS A 229 17.25 -14.88 -9.27
C HIS A 229 17.95 -13.78 -8.49
N VAL A 230 18.99 -14.14 -7.73
CA VAL A 230 19.87 -13.18 -7.05
C VAL A 230 21.05 -12.93 -8.00
N SER A 231 21.30 -11.67 -8.36
CA SER A 231 22.45 -11.23 -9.16
C SER A 231 23.41 -10.43 -8.31
#